data_AF-A0A257UUG7-F1
#
_entry.id   AF-A0A257UUG7-F1
#
_cell.length_a   1.000
_cell.length_b   1.000
_cell.length_c   1.000
_cell.angle_alpha   90.00
_cell.angle_beta   90.00
_cell.angle_gamma   90.00
#
_symmetry.space_group_name_H-M   'P 1'
#
loop_
_entity.id
_entity.type
_entity.pdbx_description
1 polymer ?
#
loop_
_entity_poly.entity_id
_entity_poly.type
_entity_poly.pdbx_seq_one_letter_code
_entity_poly.pdbx_strand_id
1 'polypeptide(L)'
;MQLPAAEAAGVEVVTNCKVETIGERACSVTVANPPFGEPSRWEPGRYRIRARAIVVAGGAVNSPALLLRSRLPVQLPALGRYLTAHPALILVGEHEHPITNYFGHPKSYYCDQFVDDGFLLETCMYFPFTTAKNLIGFGAEHAELMSRMDRMQMILVLAVDPALPGNRITVDGDGEPVVDYRFTDGVLDALVASQRAAARIFFAAGCRRVHAPAAASFFITAADAGRIDELITREPFKLGKVSISSAHLMGGCRMGADAGGSVTDAWGQVHGVPWLFVADGSLFPRCSEINPYVTIMALADRVAERVRARLPELPA
;
A
#
# COMPACT_ATOMS: atom_id res chain seq x y z
N MET A 1 -17.72 -14.15 -2.67
CA MET A 1 -17.78 -15.59 -2.29
C MET A 1 -17.41 -15.82 -0.83
N GLN A 2 -16.34 -15.21 -0.29
CA GLN A 2 -15.92 -15.47 1.10
C GLN A 2 -16.88 -14.93 2.18
N LEU A 3 -17.34 -13.68 2.09
CA LEU A 3 -18.25 -13.11 3.11
C LEU A 3 -19.62 -13.84 3.19
N PRO A 4 -20.33 -14.11 2.08
CA PRO A 4 -21.57 -14.89 2.16
C PRO A 4 -21.39 -16.30 2.74
N ALA A 5 -20.26 -16.95 2.44
CA ALA A 5 -19.95 -18.27 3.01
C ALA A 5 -19.67 -18.19 4.52
N ALA A 6 -19.00 -17.13 4.98
CA ALA A 6 -18.78 -16.88 6.41
C ALA A 6 -20.09 -16.59 7.14
N GLU A 7 -20.98 -15.77 6.56
CA GLU A 7 -22.32 -15.51 7.12
C GLU A 7 -23.14 -16.79 7.25
N ALA A 8 -23.12 -17.66 6.22
CA ALA A 8 -23.77 -18.97 6.27
C ALA A 8 -23.19 -19.90 7.37
N ALA A 9 -21.94 -19.69 7.77
CA ALA A 9 -21.29 -20.41 8.87
C ALA A 9 -21.49 -19.75 10.26
N GLY A 10 -22.33 -18.70 10.34
CA GLY A 10 -22.67 -18.02 11.59
C GLY A 10 -21.82 -16.79 11.92
N VAL A 11 -21.03 -16.28 10.98
CA VAL A 11 -20.34 -14.99 11.15
C VAL A 11 -21.33 -13.84 10.96
N GLU A 12 -21.46 -12.98 11.95
CA GLU A 12 -22.23 -11.75 11.82
C GLU A 12 -21.35 -10.64 11.20
N VAL A 13 -21.84 -10.01 10.12
CA VAL A 13 -21.19 -8.87 9.48
C VAL A 13 -22.00 -7.62 9.75
N VAL A 14 -21.39 -6.64 10.42
CA VAL A 14 -22.00 -5.33 10.68
C VAL A 14 -21.33 -4.29 9.78
N THR A 15 -22.05 -3.83 8.77
CA THR A 15 -21.60 -2.76 7.86
C THR A 15 -21.84 -1.38 8.46
N ASN A 16 -21.23 -0.36 7.86
CA ASN A 16 -21.35 1.04 8.29
C ASN A 16 -21.02 1.24 9.79
N CYS A 17 -20.10 0.42 10.31
CA CYS A 17 -19.73 0.33 11.70
C CYS A 17 -18.27 0.74 11.86
N LYS A 18 -18.02 1.87 12.52
CA LYS A 18 -16.68 2.36 12.86
C LYS A 18 -16.30 1.84 14.25
N VAL A 19 -15.19 1.12 14.35
CA VAL A 19 -14.58 0.79 15.64
C VAL A 19 -13.77 1.99 16.12
N GLU A 20 -14.21 2.61 17.22
CA GLU A 20 -13.59 3.83 17.74
C GLU A 20 -12.37 3.47 18.60
N THR A 21 -12.54 2.55 19.55
CA THR A 21 -11.53 2.12 20.52
C THR A 21 -11.72 0.67 20.93
N ILE A 22 -10.62 0.06 21.39
CA ILE A 22 -10.56 -1.27 21.99
C ILE A 22 -10.23 -1.10 23.47
N GLY A 23 -11.14 -1.54 24.34
CA GLY A 23 -10.88 -1.74 25.76
C GLY A 23 -10.58 -3.20 26.06
N GLU A 24 -10.55 -3.56 27.35
CA GLU A 24 -10.35 -4.94 27.76
C GLU A 24 -11.46 -5.86 27.22
N ARG A 25 -11.13 -6.69 26.22
CA ARG A 25 -12.04 -7.66 25.58
C ARG A 25 -13.36 -7.04 25.12
N ALA A 26 -13.35 -5.75 24.76
CA ALA A 26 -14.51 -5.05 24.25
C ALA A 26 -14.14 -3.95 23.26
N CYS A 27 -14.96 -3.77 22.23
CA CYS A 27 -14.85 -2.68 21.27
C CYS A 27 -15.97 -1.66 21.51
N SER A 28 -15.64 -0.38 21.49
CA SER A 28 -16.63 0.70 21.37
C SER A 28 -16.81 1.02 19.90
N VAL A 29 -18.03 0.96 19.40
CA VAL A 29 -18.33 1.11 17.97
C VAL A 29 -19.48 2.07 17.72
N THR A 30 -19.45 2.73 16.57
CA THR A 30 -20.51 3.61 16.08
C THR A 30 -21.05 3.05 14.77
N VAL A 31 -22.36 2.79 14.70
CA VAL A 31 -23.06 2.45 13.46
C VAL A 31 -23.73 3.71 12.93
N ALA A 32 -23.46 4.08 11.68
CA ALA A 32 -24.04 5.26 11.04
C ALA A 32 -24.24 5.02 9.53
N ASN A 33 -25.49 5.11 9.06
CA ASN A 33 -25.79 4.85 7.65
C ASN A 33 -25.35 6.03 6.76
N PRO A 34 -24.57 5.77 5.69
CA PRO A 34 -24.17 6.80 4.74
C PRO A 34 -25.34 7.28 3.88
N PRO A 35 -25.21 8.44 3.19
CA PRO A 35 -26.24 8.95 2.28
C PRO A 35 -26.40 8.09 1.01
N PHE A 36 -25.47 7.18 0.72
CA PHE A 36 -25.52 6.26 -0.42
C PHE A 36 -25.08 4.85 0.00
N GLY A 37 -25.65 3.82 -0.61
CA GLY A 37 -25.39 2.41 -0.29
C GLY A 37 -26.47 1.79 0.62
N GLU A 38 -26.34 0.50 0.87
CA GLU A 38 -27.26 -0.23 1.74
C GLU A 38 -27.03 0.13 3.22
N PRO A 39 -28.10 0.29 4.02
CA PRO A 39 -27.97 0.51 5.45
C PRO A 39 -27.39 -0.71 6.16
N SER A 40 -26.87 -0.50 7.37
CA SER A 40 -26.49 -1.57 8.27
C SER A 40 -27.73 -2.34 8.73
N ARG A 41 -27.57 -3.62 9.05
CA ARG A 41 -28.59 -4.41 9.75
C ARG A 41 -28.79 -3.95 11.18
N TRP A 42 -27.79 -3.28 11.75
CA TRP A 42 -27.88 -2.68 13.08
C TRP A 42 -28.43 -1.26 12.96
N GLU A 43 -29.24 -0.87 13.94
CA GLU A 43 -29.74 0.50 14.02
C GLU A 43 -28.57 1.50 14.17
N PRO A 44 -28.68 2.72 13.61
CA PRO A 44 -27.69 3.76 13.87
C PRO A 44 -27.58 4.05 15.37
N GLY A 45 -26.36 4.04 15.90
CA GLY A 45 -26.15 4.19 17.34
C GLY A 45 -24.74 3.83 17.78
N ARG A 46 -24.50 3.95 19.09
CA ARG A 46 -23.26 3.55 19.73
C ARG A 46 -23.45 2.23 20.46
N TYR A 47 -22.53 1.30 20.24
CA TYR A 47 -22.57 -0.04 20.81
C TYR A 47 -21.27 -0.36 21.51
N ARG A 48 -21.36 -1.30 22.46
CA ARG A 48 -20.22 -1.94 23.08
C ARG A 48 -20.28 -3.43 22.82
N ILE A 49 -19.37 -3.93 22.00
CA ILE A 49 -19.28 -5.34 21.61
C ILE A 49 -18.24 -6.01 22.49
N ARG A 50 -18.60 -7.10 23.18
CA ARG A 50 -17.67 -7.90 23.98
C ARG A 50 -17.24 -9.14 23.20
N ALA A 51 -15.97 -9.50 23.30
CA ALA A 51 -15.43 -10.69 22.65
C ALA A 51 -14.31 -11.30 23.47
N ARG A 52 -14.21 -12.64 23.47
CA ARG A 52 -13.13 -13.36 24.16
C ARG A 52 -11.75 -13.04 23.57
N ALA A 53 -11.69 -12.91 22.24
CA ALA A 53 -10.53 -12.48 21.48
C ALA A 53 -10.93 -11.40 20.48
N ILE A 54 -10.03 -10.46 20.20
CA ILE A 54 -10.22 -9.38 19.23
C ILE A 54 -9.09 -9.46 18.20
N VAL A 55 -9.44 -9.47 16.92
CA VAL A 55 -8.51 -9.45 15.80
C VAL A 55 -8.68 -8.15 15.04
N VAL A 56 -7.60 -7.37 14.91
CA VAL A 56 -7.57 -6.10 14.20
C VAL A 56 -7.06 -6.33 12.77
N ALA A 57 -7.85 -5.90 11.78
CA ALA A 57 -7.54 -6.07 10.36
C ALA A 57 -7.88 -4.79 9.55
N GLY A 58 -7.53 -3.62 10.08
CA GLY A 58 -7.75 -2.29 9.48
C GLY A 58 -6.67 -1.84 8.48
N GLY A 59 -5.67 -2.67 8.22
CA GLY A 59 -4.53 -2.36 7.35
C GLY A 59 -3.47 -1.47 8.01
N ALA A 60 -2.39 -1.21 7.27
CA ALA A 60 -1.20 -0.48 7.77
C ALA A 60 -1.47 0.95 8.27
N VAL A 61 -2.62 1.54 7.96
CA VAL A 61 -3.02 2.87 8.45
C VAL A 61 -3.96 2.73 9.64
N ASN A 62 -5.09 2.04 9.51
CA ASN A 62 -6.13 2.08 10.53
C ASN A 62 -5.86 1.14 11.72
N SER A 63 -5.13 0.04 11.53
CA SER A 63 -4.77 -0.86 12.63
C SER A 63 -3.90 -0.17 13.67
N PRO A 64 -2.74 0.43 13.34
CA PRO A 64 -1.96 1.17 14.32
C PRO A 64 -2.71 2.37 14.89
N ALA A 65 -3.48 3.10 14.08
CA ALA A 65 -4.28 4.23 14.57
C ALA A 65 -5.33 3.79 15.62
N LEU A 66 -6.03 2.68 15.36
CA LEU A 66 -6.97 2.10 16.32
C LEU A 66 -6.28 1.73 17.63
N LEU A 67 -5.12 1.05 17.57
CA LEU A 67 -4.38 0.68 18.77
C LEU A 67 -3.85 1.91 19.53
N LEU A 68 -3.39 2.96 18.83
CA LEU A 68 -2.94 4.22 19.42
C LEU A 68 -4.08 4.93 20.19
N ARG A 69 -5.29 4.96 19.63
CA ARG A 69 -6.47 5.53 20.33
C ARG A 69 -6.91 4.70 21.53
N SER A 70 -6.63 3.40 21.53
CA SER A 70 -7.21 2.42 22.45
C SER A 70 -6.56 2.38 23.84
N ARG A 71 -5.47 3.12 24.08
CA ARG A 71 -4.78 3.21 25.38
C ARG A 71 -4.58 1.84 26.05
N LEU A 72 -3.94 0.92 25.34
CA LEU A 72 -3.68 -0.45 25.81
C LEU A 72 -2.92 -0.44 27.16
N PRO A 73 -3.09 -1.48 28.01
CA PRO A 73 -2.45 -1.55 29.34
C PRO A 73 -0.94 -1.88 29.27
N VAL A 74 -0.32 -1.70 28.10
CA VAL A 74 1.08 -2.06 27.81
C VAL A 74 1.75 -0.92 27.04
N GLN A 75 3.07 -0.82 27.17
CA GLN A 75 3.87 0.11 26.38
C GLN A 75 4.44 -0.61 25.15
N LEU A 76 4.18 -0.04 23.98
CA LEU A 76 4.63 -0.58 22.69
C LEU A 76 5.35 0.55 21.92
N PRO A 77 6.65 0.81 22.18
CA PRO A 77 7.37 1.93 21.59
C PRO A 77 7.42 1.93 20.05
N ALA A 78 7.28 0.75 19.44
CA ALA A 78 7.23 0.57 18.00
C ALA A 78 5.84 0.81 17.37
N LEU A 79 4.78 0.99 18.18
CA LEU A 79 3.43 1.16 17.66
C LEU A 79 3.30 2.41 16.79
N GLY A 80 2.74 2.22 15.60
CA GLY A 80 2.62 3.24 14.56
C GLY A 80 3.90 3.47 13.76
N ARG A 81 5.08 3.00 14.19
CA ARG A 81 6.35 3.27 13.51
C ARG A 81 6.69 2.25 12.42
N TYR A 82 7.72 2.55 11.65
CA TYR A 82 8.25 1.68 10.60
C TYR A 82 7.24 1.42 9.49
N LEU A 83 6.43 2.45 9.20
CA LEU A 83 5.58 2.45 8.02
C LEU A 83 6.49 2.41 6.79
N THR A 84 6.20 1.46 5.89
CA THR A 84 6.86 1.31 4.60
C THR A 84 5.80 1.30 3.50
N ALA A 85 6.23 1.70 2.31
CA ALA A 85 5.42 1.66 1.11
C ALA A 85 6.22 1.02 -0.05
N HIS A 86 5.53 0.73 -1.15
CA HIS A 86 6.17 0.73 -2.47
C HIS A 86 5.87 2.06 -3.17
N PRO A 87 6.76 3.06 -3.09
CA PRO A 87 6.62 4.29 -3.86
C PRO A 87 6.68 3.95 -5.34
N ALA A 88 5.63 4.31 -6.06
CA ALA A 88 5.42 3.84 -7.42
C ALA A 88 4.96 4.95 -8.36
N LEU A 89 5.46 4.87 -9.58
CA LEU A 89 5.10 5.73 -10.71
C LEU A 89 5.11 4.92 -12.01
N ILE A 90 4.45 5.43 -13.05
CA ILE A 90 4.42 4.79 -14.36
C ILE A 90 5.31 5.55 -15.34
N LEU A 91 6.00 4.82 -16.20
CA LEU A 91 6.55 5.35 -17.44
C LEU A 91 5.74 4.81 -18.61
N VAL A 92 5.64 5.60 -19.67
CA VAL A 92 4.89 5.24 -20.87
C VAL A 92 5.79 5.34 -22.08
N GLY A 93 5.95 4.24 -22.81
CA GLY A 93 6.56 4.19 -24.13
C GLY A 93 5.49 4.21 -25.22
N GLU A 94 5.67 5.08 -26.22
CA GLU A 94 4.83 5.14 -27.41
C GLU A 94 5.50 4.38 -28.57
N HIS A 95 4.79 3.40 -29.11
CA HIS A 95 5.20 2.65 -30.30
C HIS A 95 4.67 3.26 -31.59
N GLU A 96 5.33 2.99 -32.71
CA GLU A 96 4.85 3.40 -34.03
C GLU A 96 3.59 2.62 -34.44
N HIS A 97 3.52 1.35 -34.07
CA HIS A 97 2.41 0.45 -34.37
C HIS A 97 1.45 0.30 -33.18
N PRO A 98 0.17 -0.07 -33.42
CA PRO A 98 -0.78 -0.33 -32.35
C PRO A 98 -0.34 -1.47 -31.42
N ILE A 99 -0.62 -1.32 -30.13
CA ILE A 99 -0.44 -2.32 -29.07
C ILE A 99 -1.79 -2.58 -28.39
N THR A 100 -2.08 -3.85 -28.11
CA THR A 100 -3.30 -4.28 -27.41
C THR A 100 -3.18 -4.12 -25.89
N ASN A 101 -2.96 -2.90 -25.42
CA ASN A 101 -2.75 -2.63 -23.99
C ASN A 101 -4.03 -2.71 -23.13
N TYR A 102 -5.21 -2.79 -23.74
CA TYR A 102 -6.50 -2.93 -23.05
C TYR A 102 -7.05 -4.37 -23.07
N PHE A 103 -6.27 -5.33 -23.57
CA PHE A 103 -6.67 -6.74 -23.65
C PHE A 103 -5.68 -7.64 -22.89
N GLY A 104 -6.20 -8.63 -22.17
CA GLY A 104 -5.41 -9.59 -21.40
C GLY A 104 -5.11 -9.15 -19.97
N HIS A 105 -4.11 -9.79 -19.34
CA HIS A 105 -3.75 -9.52 -17.96
C HIS A 105 -2.92 -8.23 -17.86
N PRO A 106 -3.34 -7.25 -17.03
CA PRO A 106 -2.70 -5.94 -16.98
C PRO A 106 -1.29 -5.96 -16.37
N LYS A 107 -0.95 -7.02 -15.63
CA LYS A 107 0.37 -7.27 -15.04
C LYS A 107 0.70 -8.74 -15.24
N SER A 108 1.65 -9.06 -16.11
CA SER A 108 2.00 -10.44 -16.48
C SER A 108 3.47 -10.78 -16.24
N TYR A 109 4.32 -9.77 -16.11
CA TYR A 109 5.76 -9.93 -15.91
C TYR A 109 6.31 -8.87 -14.95
N TYR A 110 7.33 -9.25 -14.20
CA TYR A 110 8.14 -8.36 -13.35
C TYR A 110 9.63 -8.65 -13.56
N CYS A 111 10.48 -7.67 -13.24
CA CYS A 111 11.93 -7.76 -13.28
C CYS A 111 12.49 -7.30 -11.93
N ASP A 112 13.16 -8.22 -11.26
CA ASP A 112 13.79 -8.07 -9.94
C ASP A 112 15.31 -7.91 -10.01
N GLN A 113 15.89 -7.85 -11.21
CA GLN A 113 17.33 -7.65 -11.42
C GLN A 113 17.89 -6.42 -10.69
N PHE A 114 17.03 -5.42 -10.40
CA PHE A 114 17.41 -4.15 -9.79
C PHE A 114 17.07 -4.05 -8.29
N VAL A 115 16.70 -5.17 -7.65
CA VAL A 115 16.29 -5.16 -6.23
C VAL A 115 17.41 -4.64 -5.31
N ASP A 116 18.66 -4.98 -5.62
CA ASP A 116 19.84 -4.48 -4.90
C ASP A 116 20.10 -2.98 -5.14
N ASP A 117 19.61 -2.43 -6.26
CA ASP A 117 19.57 -1.00 -6.56
C ASP A 117 18.36 -0.29 -5.92
N GLY A 118 17.51 -1.04 -5.20
CA GLY A 118 16.39 -0.52 -4.43
C GLY A 118 15.09 -0.36 -5.23
N PHE A 119 14.91 -1.04 -6.37
CA PHE A 119 13.64 -1.00 -7.11
C PHE A 119 13.34 -2.26 -7.92
N LEU A 120 12.08 -2.41 -8.31
CA LEU A 120 11.62 -3.42 -9.26
C LEU A 120 10.84 -2.75 -10.40
N LEU A 121 10.78 -3.45 -11.53
CA LEU A 121 9.98 -3.06 -12.67
C LEU A 121 8.88 -4.09 -12.91
N GLU A 122 7.66 -3.61 -13.14
CA GLU A 122 6.54 -4.47 -13.52
C GLU A 122 5.93 -3.98 -14.81
N THR A 123 5.45 -4.92 -15.63
CA THR A 123 4.47 -4.57 -16.67
C THR A 123 3.22 -4.01 -15.99
N CYS A 124 2.69 -2.91 -16.51
CA CYS A 124 1.37 -2.44 -16.10
C CYS A 124 0.60 -1.91 -17.28
N MET A 125 -0.67 -2.29 -17.38
CA MET A 125 -1.62 -1.71 -18.32
C MET A 125 -2.89 -1.35 -17.57
N TYR A 126 -3.40 -0.15 -17.81
CA TYR A 126 -4.55 0.38 -17.12
C TYR A 126 -5.60 0.89 -18.10
N PHE A 127 -6.84 0.99 -17.64
CA PHE A 127 -7.91 1.63 -18.40
C PHE A 127 -7.62 3.14 -18.59
N PRO A 128 -8.16 3.78 -19.65
CA PRO A 128 -7.80 5.15 -20.01
C PRO A 128 -7.88 6.17 -18.87
N PHE A 129 -8.91 6.08 -18.03
CA PHE A 129 -9.07 7.00 -16.88
C PHE A 129 -7.93 6.84 -15.86
N THR A 130 -7.60 5.59 -15.51
CA THR A 130 -6.52 5.30 -14.56
C THR A 130 -5.16 5.70 -15.13
N THR A 131 -4.91 5.48 -16.42
CA THR A 131 -3.69 5.95 -17.10
C THR A 131 -3.61 7.46 -17.04
N ALA A 132 -4.64 8.17 -17.51
CA ALA A 132 -4.70 9.63 -17.53
C ALA A 132 -4.41 10.25 -16.16
N LYS A 133 -5.00 9.70 -15.09
CA LYS A 133 -4.84 10.20 -13.70
C LYS A 133 -3.45 9.96 -13.11
N ASN A 134 -2.68 8.99 -13.62
CA ASN A 134 -1.36 8.65 -13.10
C ASN A 134 -0.19 9.26 -13.89
N LEU A 135 -0.46 9.91 -15.02
CA LEU A 135 0.55 10.68 -15.76
C LEU A 135 0.82 12.03 -15.08
N ILE A 136 2.02 12.59 -15.30
CA ILE A 136 2.29 13.99 -14.97
C ILE A 136 1.81 14.89 -16.11
N GLY A 137 1.86 16.21 -15.91
CA GLY A 137 1.45 17.21 -16.88
C GLY A 137 -0.06 17.40 -17.01
N PHE A 138 -0.46 18.35 -17.86
CA PHE A 138 -1.86 18.72 -18.09
C PHE A 138 -2.02 19.36 -19.49
N GLY A 139 -3.25 19.46 -19.97
CA GLY A 139 -3.54 20.17 -21.22
C GLY A 139 -3.07 19.42 -22.47
N ALA A 140 -2.44 20.14 -23.40
CA ALA A 140 -2.20 19.66 -24.76
C ALA A 140 -1.27 18.44 -24.81
N GLU A 141 -0.15 18.43 -24.08
CA GLU A 141 0.81 17.30 -24.08
C GLU A 141 0.20 16.03 -23.50
N HIS A 142 -0.58 16.18 -22.42
CA HIS A 142 -1.30 15.07 -21.80
C HIS A 142 -2.39 14.51 -22.73
N ALA A 143 -3.17 15.40 -23.35
CA ALA A 143 -4.19 15.01 -24.32
C ALA A 143 -3.59 14.36 -25.57
N GLU A 144 -2.44 14.85 -26.05
CA GLU A 144 -1.69 14.25 -27.15
C GLU A 144 -1.28 12.83 -26.79
N LEU A 145 -0.67 12.62 -25.62
CA LEU A 145 -0.32 11.28 -25.16
C LEU A 145 -1.57 10.41 -25.13
N MET A 146 -2.62 10.79 -24.40
CA MET A 146 -3.85 10.00 -24.27
C MET A 146 -4.55 9.69 -25.59
N SER A 147 -4.41 10.53 -26.62
CA SER A 147 -4.93 10.25 -27.97
C SER A 147 -4.26 9.06 -28.66
N ARG A 148 -3.10 8.61 -28.16
CA ARG A 148 -2.30 7.48 -28.63
C ARG A 148 -2.35 6.28 -27.70
N MET A 149 -3.42 6.16 -26.90
CA MET A 149 -3.57 5.06 -25.95
C MET A 149 -3.43 3.68 -26.63
N ASP A 150 -3.88 3.54 -27.87
CA ASP A 150 -3.76 2.34 -28.68
C ASP A 150 -2.31 1.96 -29.04
N ARG A 151 -1.31 2.77 -28.67
CA ARG A 151 0.13 2.58 -28.98
C ARG A 151 1.01 2.65 -27.74
N MET A 152 0.41 2.74 -26.55
CA MET A 152 1.14 2.86 -25.29
C MET A 152 1.48 1.52 -24.69
N GLN A 153 2.74 1.36 -24.32
CA GLN A 153 3.20 0.36 -23.35
C GLN A 153 3.60 1.07 -22.06
N MET A 154 3.36 0.46 -20.90
CA MET A 154 3.71 1.07 -19.61
C MET A 154 4.53 0.11 -18.74
N ILE A 155 5.46 0.70 -17.99
CA ILE A 155 6.24 0.03 -16.96
C ILE A 155 5.94 0.74 -15.65
N LEU A 156 5.51 -0.04 -14.65
CA LEU A 156 5.38 0.39 -13.28
C LEU A 156 6.74 0.25 -12.61
N VAL A 157 7.21 1.34 -12.04
CA VAL A 157 8.34 1.35 -11.12
C VAL A 157 7.82 1.13 -9.72
N LEU A 158 8.48 0.26 -8.94
CA LEU A 158 8.28 0.15 -7.50
C LEU A 158 9.63 0.34 -6.80
N ALA A 159 9.78 1.40 -6.01
CA ALA A 159 10.94 1.54 -5.13
C ALA A 159 10.75 0.71 -3.85
N VAL A 160 11.84 0.14 -3.34
CA VAL A 160 11.87 -0.61 -2.08
C VAL A 160 12.21 0.34 -0.94
N ASP A 161 11.22 0.63 -0.11
CA ASP A 161 11.35 1.62 0.97
C ASP A 161 11.95 1.01 2.25
N PRO A 162 12.97 1.61 2.86
CA PRO A 162 13.52 1.13 4.13
C PRO A 162 12.54 1.33 5.29
N ALA A 163 12.53 0.38 6.23
CA ALA A 163 11.75 0.48 7.45
C ALA A 163 12.38 1.44 8.46
N LEU A 164 11.98 2.72 8.40
CA LEU A 164 12.52 3.77 9.26
C LEU A 164 11.60 4.07 10.46
N PRO A 165 12.17 4.30 11.67
CA PRO A 165 11.38 4.63 12.86
C PRO A 165 10.65 5.99 12.77
N GLY A 166 11.10 6.86 11.86
CA GLY A 166 10.53 8.18 11.61
C GLY A 166 9.25 8.14 10.77
N ASN A 167 9.15 7.19 9.82
CA ASN A 167 7.95 6.96 9.03
C ASN A 167 6.92 6.24 9.89
N ARG A 168 5.77 6.86 10.10
CA ARG A 168 4.82 6.40 11.11
C ARG A 168 3.38 6.83 10.85
N ILE A 169 2.47 6.15 11.54
CA ILE A 169 1.10 6.54 11.77
C ILE A 169 1.00 7.16 13.16
N THR A 170 0.36 8.32 13.24
CA THR A 170 -0.08 8.95 14.48
C THR A 170 -1.59 9.15 14.45
N VAL A 171 -2.14 9.75 15.51
CA VAL A 171 -3.55 10.12 15.58
C VAL A 171 -3.65 11.59 15.97
N ASP A 172 -4.55 12.33 15.33
CA ASP A 172 -4.79 13.73 15.67
C ASP A 172 -5.71 13.89 16.90
N GLY A 173 -6.12 15.13 17.19
CA GLY A 173 -7.00 15.45 18.32
C GLY A 173 -8.40 14.85 18.22
N ASP A 174 -8.88 14.56 17.00
CA ASP A 174 -10.16 13.92 16.73
C ASP A 174 -10.04 12.39 16.66
N GLY A 175 -8.80 11.88 16.73
CA GLY A 175 -8.48 10.45 16.66
C GLY A 175 -8.35 9.91 15.24
N GLU A 176 -8.35 10.76 14.22
CA GLU A 176 -8.18 10.33 12.84
C GLU A 176 -6.72 9.96 12.56
N PRO A 177 -6.46 8.98 11.68
CA PRO A 177 -5.10 8.56 11.36
C PRO A 177 -4.34 9.66 10.60
N VAL A 178 -3.14 9.97 11.07
CA VAL A 178 -2.21 10.90 10.39
C VAL A 178 -0.99 10.11 9.92
N VAL A 179 -0.68 10.21 8.63
CA VAL A 179 0.47 9.55 8.01
C VAL A 179 1.65 10.51 7.98
N ASP A 180 2.64 10.27 8.84
CA ASP A 180 3.93 10.96 8.82
C ASP A 180 4.92 10.15 7.99
N TYR A 181 5.11 10.52 6.72
CA TYR A 181 5.91 9.75 5.78
C TYR A 181 6.81 10.63 4.93
N ARG A 182 8.09 10.25 4.80
CA ARG A 182 9.07 10.94 3.96
C ARG A 182 9.92 9.93 3.19
N PHE A 183 10.18 10.23 1.93
CA PHE A 183 11.19 9.51 1.15
C PHE A 183 12.59 9.83 1.68
N THR A 184 13.45 8.82 1.66
CA THR A 184 14.88 9.02 1.82
C THR A 184 15.50 9.46 0.50
N ASP A 185 16.71 9.99 0.58
CA ASP A 185 17.52 10.21 -0.62
C ASP A 185 17.70 8.91 -1.41
N GLY A 186 17.97 7.78 -0.76
CA GLY A 186 18.13 6.49 -1.45
C GLY A 186 16.88 6.06 -2.23
N VAL A 187 15.68 6.31 -1.70
CA VAL A 187 14.41 6.02 -2.41
C VAL A 187 14.25 6.93 -3.62
N LEU A 188 14.59 8.22 -3.50
CA LEU A 188 14.55 9.14 -4.64
C LEU A 188 15.56 8.76 -5.72
N ASP A 189 16.76 8.30 -5.34
CA ASP A 189 17.74 7.77 -6.30
C ASP A 189 17.23 6.52 -7.01
N ALA A 190 16.64 5.57 -6.27
CA ALA A 190 16.05 4.37 -6.85
C ALA A 190 14.92 4.71 -7.84
N LEU A 191 14.08 5.70 -7.53
CA LEU A 191 13.04 6.19 -8.44
C LEU A 191 13.60 6.88 -9.70
N VAL A 192 14.77 7.51 -9.63
CA VAL A 192 15.46 8.06 -10.81
C VAL A 192 16.12 6.94 -11.63
N ALA A 193 16.84 6.03 -10.97
CA ALA A 193 17.54 4.91 -11.59
C ALA A 193 16.56 3.98 -12.33
N SER A 194 15.42 3.67 -11.71
CA SER A 194 14.35 2.87 -12.31
C SER A 194 13.76 3.49 -13.56
N GLN A 195 13.55 4.81 -13.58
CA GLN A 195 13.08 5.51 -14.77
C GLN A 195 14.11 5.45 -15.90
N ARG A 196 15.41 5.55 -15.59
CA ARG A 196 16.48 5.39 -16.58
C ARG A 196 16.51 3.96 -17.14
N ALA A 197 16.38 2.95 -16.29
CA ALA A 197 16.30 1.56 -16.70
C ALA A 197 15.08 1.29 -17.60
N ALA A 198 13.90 1.73 -17.18
CA ALA A 198 12.66 1.58 -17.95
C ALA A 198 12.70 2.34 -19.29
N ALA A 199 13.27 3.55 -19.34
CA ALA A 199 13.46 4.28 -20.59
C ALA A 199 14.38 3.53 -21.57
N ARG A 200 15.49 2.96 -21.08
CA ARG A 200 16.38 2.11 -21.91
C ARG A 200 15.64 0.89 -22.46
N ILE A 201 14.81 0.23 -21.64
CA ILE A 201 13.97 -0.90 -22.07
C ILE A 201 13.02 -0.47 -23.19
N PHE A 202 12.32 0.66 -23.02
CA PHE A 202 11.39 1.15 -24.05
C PHE A 202 12.08 1.45 -25.38
N PHE A 203 13.22 2.14 -25.36
CA PHE A 203 13.94 2.43 -26.61
C PHE A 203 14.52 1.17 -27.25
N ALA A 204 15.02 0.23 -26.47
CA ALA A 204 15.44 -1.08 -26.97
C ALA A 204 14.27 -1.88 -27.57
N ALA A 205 13.05 -1.70 -27.04
CA ALA A 205 11.82 -2.28 -27.56
C ALA A 205 11.25 -1.55 -28.79
N GLY A 206 11.88 -0.47 -29.26
CA GLY A 206 11.47 0.27 -30.46
C GLY A 206 10.46 1.39 -30.21
N CYS A 207 10.26 1.85 -28.96
CA CYS A 207 9.43 3.02 -28.70
C CYS A 207 10.04 4.27 -29.35
N ARG A 208 9.20 5.08 -30.01
CA ARG A 208 9.60 6.35 -30.64
C ARG A 208 9.82 7.46 -29.62
N ARG A 209 8.97 7.48 -28.59
CA ARG A 209 8.98 8.45 -27.49
C ARG A 209 8.71 7.74 -26.17
N VAL A 210 9.27 8.27 -25.10
CA VAL A 210 9.00 7.85 -23.72
C VAL A 210 8.59 9.07 -22.91
N HIS A 211 7.50 8.93 -22.15
CA HIS A 211 7.14 9.84 -21.07
C HIS A 211 7.64 9.26 -19.74
N ALA A 212 8.55 9.99 -19.10
CA ALA A 212 9.12 9.65 -17.80
C ALA A 212 8.93 10.83 -16.84
N PRO A 213 8.29 10.65 -15.66
CA PRO A 213 8.01 11.76 -14.74
C PRO A 213 9.21 12.60 -14.28
N ALA A 214 10.41 12.02 -14.24
CA ALA A 214 11.65 12.68 -13.85
C ALA A 214 12.49 13.18 -15.02
N ALA A 215 11.98 13.14 -16.25
CA ALA A 215 12.65 13.70 -17.41
C ALA A 215 12.60 15.24 -17.41
N ALA A 216 13.61 15.87 -18.03
CA ALA A 216 13.70 17.31 -18.26
C ALA A 216 12.61 17.85 -19.20
N SER A 217 11.90 16.98 -19.92
CA SER A 217 10.81 17.32 -20.84
C SER A 217 9.74 16.24 -20.79
N PHE A 218 8.51 16.58 -21.20
CA PHE A 218 7.37 15.66 -21.15
C PHE A 218 7.61 14.39 -21.97
N PHE A 219 8.27 14.53 -23.13
CA PHE A 219 8.74 13.43 -23.95
C PHE A 219 10.25 13.47 -24.11
N ILE A 220 10.87 12.30 -24.01
CA ILE A 220 12.21 12.02 -24.56
C ILE A 220 12.05 11.13 -25.79
N THR A 221 12.90 11.30 -26.79
CA THR A 221 12.79 10.60 -28.08
C THR A 221 13.87 9.55 -28.25
N ALA A 222 13.75 8.68 -29.25
CA ALA A 222 14.78 7.69 -29.56
C ALA A 222 16.16 8.33 -29.87
N ALA A 223 16.21 9.57 -30.37
CA ALA A 223 17.46 10.30 -30.58
C ALA A 223 18.17 10.66 -29.26
N ASP A 224 17.42 10.70 -28.16
CA ASP A 224 17.91 11.02 -26.82
C ASP A 224 18.37 9.78 -26.03
N ALA A 225 18.29 8.58 -26.63
CA ALA A 225 18.58 7.32 -25.92
C ALA A 225 20.00 7.27 -25.33
N GLY A 226 20.98 7.91 -25.97
CA GLY A 226 22.36 8.03 -25.46
C GLY A 226 22.54 9.03 -24.31
N ARG A 227 21.51 9.82 -23.98
CA ARG A 227 21.53 10.93 -23.02
C ARG A 227 20.54 10.77 -21.88
N ILE A 228 20.01 9.56 -21.69
CA ILE A 228 19.00 9.26 -20.65
C ILE A 228 19.44 9.70 -19.25
N ASP A 229 20.70 9.52 -18.89
CA ASP A 229 21.21 9.89 -17.56
C ASP A 229 21.28 11.41 -17.34
N GLU A 230 21.51 12.18 -18.40
CA GLU A 230 21.48 13.65 -18.38
C GLU A 230 20.05 14.18 -18.27
N LEU A 231 19.10 13.51 -18.94
CA LEU A 231 17.73 13.98 -19.08
C LEU A 231 16.83 13.56 -17.93
N ILE A 232 17.07 12.39 -17.33
CA ILE A 232 16.30 11.89 -16.19
C ILE A 232 17.11 12.12 -14.91
N THR A 233 16.69 13.09 -14.10
CA THR A 233 17.43 13.53 -12.91
C THR A 233 16.50 13.66 -11.69
N ARG A 234 17.07 13.97 -10.53
CA ARG A 234 16.26 14.26 -9.33
C ARG A 234 15.49 15.57 -9.40
N GLU A 235 15.87 16.49 -10.29
CA GLU A 235 15.37 17.87 -10.27
C GLU A 235 13.82 17.99 -10.32
N PRO A 236 13.08 17.11 -11.03
CA PRO A 236 11.62 17.15 -11.02
C PRO A 236 10.96 16.65 -9.73
N PHE A 237 11.66 15.94 -8.84
CA PHE A 237 11.12 15.42 -7.56
C PHE A 237 10.93 16.54 -6.53
N LYS A 238 10.02 17.45 -6.85
CA LYS A 238 9.55 18.56 -6.00
C LYS A 238 8.09 18.31 -5.66
N LEU A 239 7.66 18.83 -4.50
CA LEU A 239 6.26 18.74 -4.07
C LEU A 239 5.32 19.25 -5.16
N GLY A 240 4.31 18.44 -5.50
CA GLY A 240 3.31 18.77 -6.52
C GLY A 240 3.78 18.65 -7.98
N LYS A 241 5.00 18.19 -8.25
CA LYS A 241 5.52 18.02 -9.62
C LYS A 241 5.45 16.58 -10.13
N VAL A 242 5.87 15.61 -9.32
CA VAL A 242 5.83 14.19 -9.67
C VAL A 242 4.70 13.51 -8.89
N SER A 243 3.82 12.82 -9.60
CA SER A 243 2.79 12.00 -8.99
C SER A 243 3.40 10.66 -8.57
N ILE A 244 3.49 10.43 -7.27
CA ILE A 244 3.93 9.16 -6.68
C ILE A 244 2.74 8.57 -5.92
N SER A 245 2.52 7.29 -6.10
CA SER A 245 1.45 6.56 -5.43
C SER A 245 2.00 5.31 -4.75
N SER A 246 1.21 4.68 -3.89
CA SER A 246 1.47 3.34 -3.40
C SER A 246 0.15 2.62 -3.20
N ALA A 247 0.11 1.34 -3.57
CA ALA A 247 -0.97 0.43 -3.22
C ALA A 247 -0.55 -0.53 -2.08
N HIS A 248 0.72 -0.52 -1.70
CA HIS A 248 1.32 -1.50 -0.80
C HIS A 248 1.81 -0.80 0.45
N LEU A 249 0.89 -0.52 1.39
CA LEU A 249 1.25 0.03 2.69
C LEU A 249 1.49 -1.10 3.69
N MET A 250 2.60 -1.03 4.40
CA MET A 250 3.10 -2.09 5.28
C MET A 250 3.67 -1.50 6.58
N GLY A 251 3.65 -2.27 7.66
CA GLY A 251 4.19 -1.82 8.95
C GLY A 251 3.22 -0.99 9.80
N GLY A 252 3.71 -0.46 10.93
CA GLY A 252 2.90 0.21 11.95
C GLY A 252 2.49 -0.70 13.12
N CYS A 253 2.29 -2.01 12.88
CA CYS A 253 2.09 -3.03 13.93
C CYS A 253 3.07 -4.19 13.78
N ARG A 254 4.32 -3.90 13.39
CA ARG A 254 5.30 -4.90 12.97
C ARG A 254 5.45 -6.04 13.97
N MET A 255 5.62 -7.24 13.44
CA MET A 255 6.00 -8.43 14.21
C MET A 255 7.47 -8.38 14.62
N GLY A 256 7.78 -9.00 15.75
CA GLY A 256 9.15 -9.16 16.23
C GLY A 256 9.23 -10.03 17.49
N ALA A 257 10.44 -10.18 18.02
CA ALA A 257 10.70 -11.06 19.15
C ALA A 257 10.29 -10.45 20.50
N ASP A 258 10.27 -9.12 20.63
CA ASP A 258 10.05 -8.42 21.89
C ASP A 258 9.25 -7.12 21.75
N ALA A 259 8.64 -6.69 22.86
CA ALA A 259 7.80 -5.49 22.94
C ALA A 259 8.56 -4.17 22.79
N GLY A 260 9.88 -4.15 22.99
CA GLY A 260 10.71 -2.96 22.83
C GLY A 260 10.91 -2.62 21.35
N GLY A 261 11.08 -3.65 20.53
CA GLY A 261 11.26 -3.54 19.10
C GLY A 261 9.99 -3.72 18.26
N SER A 262 8.90 -4.29 18.77
CA SER A 262 7.75 -4.67 17.94
C SER A 262 6.41 -4.50 18.65
N VAL A 263 5.32 -4.60 17.89
CA VAL A 263 3.95 -4.49 18.43
C VAL A 263 3.37 -5.87 18.71
N THR A 264 3.68 -6.82 17.84
CA THR A 264 3.18 -8.18 17.90
C THR A 264 4.30 -9.21 17.90
N ASP A 265 4.02 -10.40 18.40
CA ASP A 265 4.89 -11.57 18.18
C ASP A 265 4.80 -12.07 16.72
N ALA A 266 5.57 -13.11 16.39
CA ALA A 266 5.57 -13.73 15.04
C ALA A 266 4.26 -14.46 14.66
N TRP A 267 3.25 -14.41 15.53
CA TRP A 267 1.90 -14.96 15.32
C TRP A 267 0.83 -13.86 15.34
N GLY A 268 1.25 -12.59 15.26
CA GLY A 268 0.36 -11.42 15.25
C GLY A 268 -0.32 -11.14 16.59
N GLN A 269 0.07 -11.79 17.69
CA GLN A 269 -0.47 -11.51 19.02
C GLN A 269 0.21 -10.27 19.60
N VAL A 270 -0.57 -9.30 20.09
CA VAL A 270 -0.02 -8.07 20.68
C VAL A 270 0.74 -8.37 21.96
N HIS A 271 1.96 -7.85 22.08
CA HIS A 271 2.82 -8.12 23.24
C HIS A 271 2.15 -7.68 24.54
N GLY A 272 2.10 -8.60 25.51
CA GLY A 272 1.49 -8.36 26.82
C GLY A 272 -0.04 -8.27 26.84
N VAL A 273 -0.73 -8.53 25.71
CA VAL A 273 -2.20 -8.51 25.63
C VAL A 273 -2.72 -9.84 25.06
N PRO A 274 -2.98 -10.85 25.92
CA PRO A 274 -3.22 -12.23 25.47
C PRO A 274 -4.42 -12.44 24.54
N TRP A 275 -5.40 -11.53 24.57
CA TRP A 275 -6.67 -11.61 23.84
C TRP A 275 -6.71 -10.72 22.58
N LEU A 276 -5.62 -10.01 22.25
CA LEU A 276 -5.58 -9.06 21.14
C LEU A 276 -4.59 -9.48 20.06
N PHE A 277 -5.05 -9.47 18.81
CA PHE A 277 -4.29 -9.90 17.64
C PHE A 277 -4.40 -8.88 16.51
N VAL A 278 -3.44 -8.90 15.59
CA VAL A 278 -3.43 -8.13 14.34
C VAL A 278 -3.25 -9.09 13.17
N ALA A 279 -3.98 -8.91 12.07
CA ALA A 279 -3.99 -9.82 10.93
C ALA A 279 -4.09 -9.08 9.59
N ASP A 280 -3.12 -8.20 9.30
CA ASP A 280 -3.07 -7.44 8.05
C ASP A 280 -1.64 -7.00 7.67
N GLY A 281 -1.50 -6.16 6.63
CA GLY A 281 -0.22 -5.63 6.15
C GLY A 281 0.60 -4.83 7.18
N SER A 282 0.00 -4.42 8.29
CA SER A 282 0.73 -3.73 9.36
C SER A 282 1.73 -4.61 10.10
N LEU A 283 1.61 -5.94 9.97
CA LEU A 283 2.50 -6.93 10.57
C LEU A 283 3.91 -6.97 9.95
N PHE A 284 4.07 -6.45 8.74
CA PHE A 284 5.33 -6.52 8.01
C PHE A 284 6.45 -5.77 8.76
N PRO A 285 7.59 -6.43 9.05
CA PRO A 285 8.72 -5.79 9.71
C PRO A 285 9.53 -4.88 8.77
N ARG A 286 9.41 -5.10 7.46
CA ARG A 286 10.03 -4.33 6.37
C ARG A 286 9.17 -4.39 5.11
N CYS A 287 9.47 -3.51 4.16
CA CYS A 287 8.88 -3.56 2.84
C CYS A 287 9.17 -4.93 2.20
N SER A 288 8.14 -5.54 1.64
CA SER A 288 8.26 -6.74 0.79
C SER A 288 8.94 -6.34 -0.52
N GLU A 289 9.64 -7.26 -1.18
CA GLU A 289 10.21 -6.99 -2.53
C GLU A 289 9.17 -7.16 -3.63
N ILE A 290 8.09 -7.90 -3.36
CA ILE A 290 6.99 -8.13 -4.30
C ILE A 290 5.65 -7.80 -3.65
N ASN A 291 4.58 -7.83 -4.44
CA ASN A 291 3.22 -7.49 -4.02
C ASN A 291 2.80 -8.28 -2.76
N PRO A 292 2.43 -7.60 -1.65
CA PRO A 292 2.32 -8.24 -0.35
C PRO A 292 1.03 -9.04 -0.16
N TYR A 293 0.08 -9.00 -1.10
CA TYR A 293 -1.27 -9.54 -0.92
C TYR A 293 -1.30 -11.00 -0.46
N VAL A 294 -0.58 -11.89 -1.16
CA VAL A 294 -0.55 -13.33 -0.82
C VAL A 294 0.11 -13.54 0.54
N THR A 295 1.16 -12.78 0.85
CA THR A 295 1.82 -12.82 2.16
C THR A 295 0.90 -12.31 3.27
N ILE A 296 0.09 -11.28 3.02
CA ILE A 296 -0.93 -10.82 3.98
C ILE A 296 -1.96 -11.92 4.24
N MET A 297 -2.43 -12.62 3.20
CA MET A 297 -3.34 -13.76 3.36
C MET A 297 -2.71 -14.89 4.18
N ALA A 298 -1.45 -15.24 3.90
CA ALA A 298 -0.72 -16.27 4.64
C ALA A 298 -0.51 -15.89 6.12
N LEU A 299 -0.21 -14.63 6.39
CA LEU A 299 -0.12 -14.12 7.77
C LEU A 299 -1.48 -14.14 8.47
N ALA A 300 -2.56 -13.75 7.80
CA ALA A 300 -3.90 -13.81 8.38
C ALA A 300 -4.31 -15.24 8.74
N ASP A 301 -4.02 -16.22 7.88
CA ASP A 301 -4.26 -17.64 8.15
C ASP A 301 -3.45 -18.14 9.36
N ARG A 302 -2.16 -17.78 9.41
CA ARG A 302 -1.28 -18.07 10.55
C ARG A 302 -1.78 -17.45 11.86
N VAL A 303 -2.29 -16.22 11.83
CA VAL A 303 -2.89 -15.56 13.01
C VAL A 303 -4.16 -16.31 13.44
N ALA A 304 -4.98 -16.78 12.50
CA ALA A 304 -6.17 -17.57 12.82
C ALA A 304 -5.82 -18.88 13.55
N GLU A 305 -4.73 -19.56 13.16
CA GLU A 305 -4.22 -20.72 13.91
C GLU A 305 -3.85 -20.37 15.35
N ARG A 306 -3.17 -19.23 15.53
CA ARG A 306 -2.80 -18.74 16.86
C ARG A 306 -4.03 -18.43 17.71
N VAL A 307 -5.02 -17.74 17.15
CA VAL A 307 -6.29 -17.46 17.82
C VAL A 307 -6.97 -18.76 18.23
N ARG A 308 -7.06 -19.75 17.34
CA ARG A 308 -7.65 -21.07 17.64
C ARG A 308 -6.95 -21.77 18.80
N ALA A 309 -5.62 -21.69 18.88
CA ALA A 309 -4.84 -22.29 19.95
C ALA A 309 -5.01 -21.55 21.30
N ARG A 310 -5.11 -20.22 21.28
CA ARG A 310 -5.21 -19.39 22.50
C ARG A 310 -6.63 -19.28 23.03
N LEU A 311 -7.65 -19.37 22.17
CA LEU A 311 -9.04 -19.12 22.55
C LEU A 311 -9.50 -19.98 23.73
N PRO A 312 -9.18 -21.30 23.86
CA PRO A 312 -9.56 -22.10 25.02
C PRO A 312 -8.99 -21.60 26.36
N GLU A 313 -7.84 -20.92 26.35
CA GLU A 313 -7.18 -20.40 27.54
C GLU A 313 -7.73 -19.03 27.99
N LEU A 314 -8.47 -18.34 27.11
CA LEU A 314 -9.02 -17.03 27.40
C LEU A 314 -10.32 -17.18 28.22
N PRO A 315 -10.51 -16.35 29.27
CA PRO A 315 -11.74 -16.37 30.04
C PRO A 315 -12.96 -16.16 29.14
N ALA A 316 -14.09 -16.73 29.55
CA ALA A 316 -15.37 -16.47 28.92
C ALA A 316 -15.71 -14.97 28.92
#